data_AF-A0A528V5E2-F1
#
_entry.id   AF-A0A528V5E2-F1
#
_cell.length_a   1.000
_cell.length_b   1.000
_cell.length_c   1.000
_cell.angle_alpha   90.00
_cell.angle_beta   90.00
_cell.angle_gamma   90.00
#
_symmetry.space_group_name_H-M   'P 1'
#
loop_
_entity.id
_entity.type
_entity.pdbx_description
1 polymer ?
#
loop_
_entity_poly.entity_id
_entity_poly.type
_entity_poly.pdbx_seq_one_letter_code
_entity_poly.pdbx_strand_id
1 'polypeptide(L)'
;MTENSPVPALATRENFLLDDRIRGVPPGTFGLDSSLVASQRWHPASGRMSLPVLTLDEEAFIANRDLFLRYAREQGAMIAPHAKT
;
A
#
# COMPACT_ATOMS: atom_id res chain seq x y z
N MET A 1 -21.29 18.67 23.02
CA MET A 1 -20.06 17.92 22.70
C MET A 1 -20.41 16.45 22.73
N THR A 2 -20.58 15.82 21.56
CA THR A 2 -20.81 14.38 21.47
C THR A 2 -19.45 13.68 21.54
N GLU A 3 -19.24 12.85 22.55
CA GLU A 3 -18.08 11.94 22.58
C GLU A 3 -18.15 11.01 21.36
N ASN A 4 -17.09 11.03 20.55
CA ASN A 4 -16.98 10.11 19.43
C ASN A 4 -16.67 8.71 19.98
N SER A 5 -17.56 7.74 19.74
CA SER A 5 -17.28 6.34 20.01
C SER A 5 -16.01 5.89 19.25
N PRO A 6 -15.18 5.03 19.85
CA PRO A 6 -13.98 4.52 19.20
C PRO A 6 -14.36 3.75 17.93
N VAL A 7 -13.80 4.15 16.80
CA VAL A 7 -13.92 3.41 15.54
C VAL A 7 -13.14 2.11 15.70
N PRO A 8 -13.73 0.93 15.44
CA PRO A 8 -13.00 -0.34 15.42
C PRO A 8 -11.78 -0.22 14.49
N ALA A 9 -10.65 -0.80 14.88
CA ALA A 9 -9.47 -0.80 14.05
C ALA A 9 -9.79 -1.43 12.68
N LEU A 10 -9.77 -0.61 11.62
CA LEU A 10 -9.80 -1.09 10.25
C LEU A 10 -8.41 -1.64 9.93
N ALA A 11 -8.27 -2.97 9.96
CA ALA A 11 -7.62 -3.75 8.89
C ALA A 11 -7.33 -5.18 9.36
N THR A 12 -8.04 -6.15 8.79
CA THR A 12 -7.42 -7.45 8.53
C THR A 12 -6.36 -7.20 7.45
N ARG A 13 -5.08 -7.52 7.71
CA ARG A 13 -4.10 -7.68 6.63
C ARG A 13 -4.52 -8.90 5.83
N GLU A 14 -5.16 -8.68 4.70
CA GLU A 14 -5.43 -9.76 3.76
C GLU A 14 -4.16 -10.02 2.96
N ASN A 15 -3.51 -11.14 3.24
CA ASN A 15 -2.49 -11.67 2.35
C ASN A 15 -3.18 -12.27 1.12
N PHE A 16 -2.57 -12.09 -0.05
CA PHE A 16 -3.00 -12.69 -1.30
C PHE A 16 -1.84 -13.40 -1.99
N LEU A 17 -2.17 -14.29 -2.93
CA LEU A 17 -1.16 -15.02 -3.72
C LEU A 17 -0.85 -14.26 -5.01
N LEU A 18 0.44 -14.11 -5.29
CA LEU A 18 0.98 -13.53 -6.51
C LEU A 18 1.43 -14.62 -7.47
N ASP A 19 1.13 -14.41 -8.74
CA ASP A 19 1.41 -15.34 -9.83
C ASP A 19 1.77 -14.54 -11.08
N ASP A 20 2.57 -15.12 -11.97
CA ASP A 20 3.07 -14.42 -13.16
C ASP A 20 1.98 -14.03 -14.19
N ARG A 21 0.75 -14.55 -14.02
CA ARG A 21 -0.45 -14.07 -14.74
C ARG A 21 -0.87 -12.65 -14.32
N ILE A 22 -0.36 -12.13 -13.20
CA ILE A 22 -0.62 -10.77 -12.73
C ILE A 22 0.41 -9.83 -13.35
N ARG A 23 -0.08 -8.78 -14.03
CA ARG A 23 0.77 -7.73 -14.60
C ARG A 23 1.69 -7.13 -13.53
N GLY A 24 2.97 -6.95 -13.84
CA GLY A 24 3.96 -6.47 -12.88
C GLY A 24 4.72 -7.58 -12.16
N VAL A 25 4.15 -8.79 -12.03
CA VAL A 25 4.81 -9.91 -11.35
C VAL A 25 5.87 -10.52 -12.28
N PRO A 26 7.07 -10.87 -11.78
CA PRO A 26 8.09 -11.56 -12.56
C PRO A 26 7.61 -12.89 -13.17
N PRO A 27 7.97 -13.18 -14.44
CA PRO A 27 7.70 -14.48 -15.07
C PRO A 27 8.23 -15.65 -14.24
N GLY A 28 7.46 -16.74 -14.17
CA GLY A 28 7.81 -17.93 -13.39
C GLY A 28 7.52 -17.83 -11.89
N THR A 29 6.84 -16.78 -11.44
CA THR A 29 6.31 -16.70 -10.07
C THR A 29 5.02 -17.51 -9.97
N PHE A 30 4.95 -18.46 -9.04
CA PHE A 30 3.78 -19.31 -8.84
C PHE A 30 3.33 -19.29 -7.37
N GLY A 31 2.18 -18.66 -7.10
CA GLY A 31 1.54 -18.68 -5.78
C GLY A 31 2.37 -18.08 -4.64
N LEU A 32 3.13 -17.01 -4.88
CA LEU A 32 3.92 -16.33 -3.85
C LEU A 32 2.99 -15.60 -2.87
N ASP A 33 3.07 -15.88 -1.58
CA ASP A 33 2.36 -15.10 -0.57
C ASP A 33 2.86 -13.64 -0.57
N SER A 34 1.92 -12.68 -0.66
CA SER A 34 2.20 -11.24 -0.70
C SER A 34 3.09 -10.74 0.45
N SER A 35 3.06 -11.38 1.62
CA SER A 35 3.93 -11.06 2.76
C SER A 35 5.42 -11.34 2.50
N LEU A 36 5.73 -12.18 1.50
CA LEU A 36 7.10 -12.57 1.15
C LEU A 36 7.71 -11.69 0.05
N VAL A 37 6.95 -10.76 -0.56
CA VAL A 37 7.42 -9.92 -1.68
C VAL A 37 8.69 -9.15 -1.34
N ALA A 38 8.78 -8.59 -0.13
CA ALA A 38 9.96 -7.84 0.31
C ALA A 38 11.25 -8.68 0.24
N SER A 39 11.19 -9.97 0.57
CA SER A 39 12.34 -10.88 0.52
C SER A 39 12.85 -11.15 -0.90
N GLN A 40 12.00 -10.94 -1.92
CA GLN A 40 12.34 -11.16 -3.31
C GLN A 40 13.23 -10.05 -3.90
N ARG A 41 13.33 -8.89 -3.23
CA ARG A 41 14.07 -7.70 -3.68
C ARG A 41 13.75 -7.34 -5.14
N TRP A 42 12.47 -7.40 -5.48
CA TRP A 42 11.98 -7.03 -6.80
C TRP A 42 12.14 -5.53 -7.02
N HIS A 43 12.71 -5.17 -8.16
CA HIS A 43 12.91 -3.78 -8.57
C HIS A 43 12.74 -3.67 -10.08
N PRO A 44 11.95 -2.73 -10.62
CA PRO A 44 11.72 -2.62 -12.06
C PRO A 44 13.01 -2.47 -12.87
N ALA A 45 13.97 -1.69 -12.38
CA ALA A 45 15.25 -1.49 -13.06
C ALA A 45 16.14 -2.75 -13.09
N SER A 46 15.80 -3.81 -12.35
CA SER A 46 16.53 -5.09 -12.43
C SER A 46 16.21 -5.89 -13.70
N GLY A 47 15.19 -5.48 -14.47
CA GLY A 47 14.71 -6.22 -15.65
C GLY A 47 13.94 -7.50 -15.34
N ARG A 48 13.74 -7.85 -14.06
CA ARG A 48 13.02 -9.06 -13.65
C ARG A 48 11.50 -8.91 -13.67
N MET A 49 10.99 -7.67 -13.57
CA MET A 49 9.56 -7.38 -13.50
C MET A 49 8.93 -7.45 -14.89
N SER A 50 7.72 -8.02 -14.98
CA SER A 50 6.91 -7.93 -16.20
C SER A 50 6.41 -6.49 -16.37
N LEU A 51 6.79 -5.82 -17.44
CA LEU A 51 6.38 -4.45 -17.73
C LEU A 51 5.07 -4.43 -18.55
N PRO A 52 4.19 -3.42 -18.36
CA PRO A 52 4.35 -2.27 -17.47
C PRO A 52 4.05 -2.62 -16.01
N VAL A 53 4.73 -1.96 -15.08
CA VAL A 53 4.54 -2.09 -13.65
C VAL A 53 4.30 -0.72 -13.01
N LEU A 54 3.32 -0.64 -12.11
CA LEU A 54 3.11 0.53 -11.27
C LEU A 54 3.95 0.37 -10.01
N THR A 55 4.71 1.41 -9.66
CA THR A 55 5.52 1.45 -8.45
C THR A 55 5.04 2.56 -7.53
N LEU A 56 5.12 2.31 -6.22
CA LEU A 56 4.97 3.32 -5.20
C LEU A 56 6.33 3.61 -4.59
N ASP A 57 6.69 4.89 -4.50
CA ASP A 57 7.82 5.33 -3.70
C ASP A 57 7.37 5.40 -2.23
N GLU A 58 7.97 4.56 -1.38
CA GLU A 58 7.57 4.43 0.02
C GLU A 58 7.85 5.72 0.82
N GLU A 59 8.98 6.37 0.58
CA GLU A 59 9.35 7.60 1.29
C GLU A 59 8.40 8.74 0.91
N ALA A 60 8.11 8.88 -0.39
CA ALA A 60 7.14 9.87 -0.87
C ALA A 60 5.73 9.62 -0.32
N PHE A 61 5.29 8.36 -0.28
CA PHE A 61 3.99 8.00 0.29
C PHE A 61 3.90 8.35 1.78
N ILE A 62 4.91 7.98 2.56
CA ILE A 62 4.98 8.28 3.99
C ILE A 62 4.99 9.80 4.23
N ALA A 63 5.81 10.54 3.48
CA ALA A 63 5.90 11.99 3.58
C ALA A 63 4.56 12.67 3.28
N ASN A 64 3.87 12.25 2.22
CA ASN A 64 2.55 12.79 1.84
C ASN A 64 1.49 12.51 2.90
N ARG A 65 1.45 11.28 3.42
CA ARG A 65 0.55 10.89 4.51
C ARG A 65 0.78 11.78 5.73
N ASP A 66 2.03 11.89 6.18
CA ASP A 66 2.37 12.59 7.42
C ASP A 66 2.14 14.10 7.31
N LEU A 67 2.40 14.69 6.13
CA LEU A 67 2.08 16.08 5.83
C LEU A 67 0.57 16.34 5.96
N PHE A 68 -0.26 15.55 5.28
CA PHE A 68 -1.70 15.75 5.28
C PHE A 68 -2.32 15.53 6.67
N LEU A 69 -1.93 14.45 7.37
CA LEU A 69 -2.45 14.16 8.70
C LEU A 69 -2.06 15.23 9.73
N ARG A 70 -0.84 15.76 9.64
CA ARG A 70 -0.41 16.89 10.47
C ARG A 70 -1.28 18.12 10.22
N TYR A 71 -1.46 18.49 8.95
CA TYR A 71 -2.29 19.63 8.57
C TYR A 71 -3.73 19.48 9.08
N ALA A 72 -4.37 18.32 8.85
CA ALA A 72 -5.74 18.07 9.31
C ALA A 72 -5.89 18.25 10.83
N ARG A 73 -4.91 17.76 11.60
CA ARG A 73 -4.85 17.94 13.05
C ARG A 73 -4.73 19.41 13.45
N GLU A 74 -3.85 20.17 12.79
CA GLU A 74 -3.66 21.61 13.05
C GLU A 74 -4.93 22.43 12.79
N GLN A 75 -5.75 22.00 11.82
CA GLN A 75 -7.03 22.63 11.51
C GLN A 75 -8.21 22.10 12.36
N GLY A 76 -7.97 21.15 13.27
CA GLY A 76 -9.04 20.49 14.03
C GLY A 76 -10.04 19.72 13.16
N ALA A 77 -9.63 19.29 11.96
CA ALA A 77 -10.49 18.61 11.00
C ALA A 77 -10.55 17.10 11.30
N MET A 78 -11.76 16.54 11.23
CA MET A 78 -11.97 15.09 11.16
C MET A 78 -11.87 14.63 9.71
N ILE A 79 -11.16 13.52 9.48
CA ILE A 79 -10.93 12.99 8.13
C ILE A 79 -11.61 11.63 7.97
N ALA A 80 -12.13 11.38 6.76
CA ALA A 80 -12.64 10.08 6.34
C ALA A 80 -12.08 9.78 4.93
N PRO A 81 -10.85 9.25 4.83
CA PRO A 81 -10.22 8.97 3.54
C PRO A 81 -11.08 8.01 2.71
N HIS A 82 -11.36 8.39 1.46
CA HIS A 82 -12.13 7.55 0.55
C HIS A 82 -11.22 6.52 -0.11
N ALA A 83 -11.15 5.30 0.45
CA ALA A 83 -10.27 4.23 0.00
C ALA A 83 -10.72 3.48 -1.27
N LYS A 84 -11.40 4.15 -2.22
CA LYS A 84 -11.79 3.52 -3.50
C LYS A 84 -10.64 3.47 -4.51
N THR A 85 -9.59 4.24 -4.23
CA THR A 85 -8.35 4.36 -4.98
C THR A 85 -7.27 3.61 -4.24
#